data_AF-A0A8T5H3G5-F1
#
_entry.id   AF-A0A8T5H3G5-F1
#
_cell.length_a   1.000
_cell.length_b   1.000
_cell.length_c   1.000
_cell.angle_alpha   90.00
_cell.angle_beta   90.00
_cell.angle_gamma   90.00
#
_symmetry.space_group_name_H-M   'P 1'
#
loop_
_entity.id
_entity.type
_entity.pdbx_description
1 polymer ?
#
loop_
_entity_poly.entity_id
_entity_poly.type
_entity_poly.pdbx_seq_one_letter_code
_entity_poly.pdbx_strand_id
1 'polypeptide(L)' 'MFYRVKVKDHIRVPPNMFDRPEKEAVLENVKSTYESFVSKELGFVVNVISVEDIKEGVIIP' A
#
# COMPACT_ATOMS: atom_id res chain seq x y z
N MET A 1 3.93 18.95 -13.10
CA MET A 1 5.14 18.48 -12.40
C MET A 1 4.75 17.33 -11.51
N PHE A 2 5.45 16.20 -11.58
CA PHE A 2 5.28 15.08 -10.66
C PHE A 2 6.37 15.11 -9.60
N TYR A 3 6.05 14.65 -8.40
CA TYR A 3 7.01 14.49 -7.32
C TYR A 3 6.80 13.13 -6.66
N ARG A 4 7.85 12.65 -5.98
CA ARG A 4 7.79 11.42 -5.20
C ARG A 4 7.57 11.79 -3.73
N VAL A 5 6.75 11.00 -3.07
CA VAL A 5 6.51 11.10 -1.62
C VAL A 5 6.77 9.75 -0.98
N LYS A 6 7.20 9.78 0.28
CA LYS A 6 7.21 8.60 1.15
C LYS A 6 6.08 8.76 2.16
N VAL A 7 5.25 7.74 2.27
CA VAL A 7 4.07 7.73 3.14
C VAL A 7 4.16 6.49 4.01
N LYS A 8 3.74 6.62 5.27
CA LYS A 8 3.56 5.51 6.19
C LYS A 8 2.07 5.27 6.36
N ASP A 9 1.62 4.06 6.09
CA ASP A 9 0.21 3.70 6.11
C ASP A 9 0.00 2.29 6.67
N HIS A 10 -1.22 1.98 7.10
CA HIS A 10 -1.63 0.64 7.52
C HIS A 10 -2.51 0.02 6.44
N ILE A 11 -2.01 -1.04 5.81
CA ILE A 11 -2.69 -1.70 4.70
C ILE A 11 -3.31 -2.99 5.19
N ARG A 12 -4.60 -3.14 4.93
CA ARG A 12 -5.31 -4.39 5.23
C ARG A 12 -4.96 -5.42 4.16
N VAL A 13 -4.41 -6.56 4.57
CA VAL A 13 -4.19 -7.72 3.71
C VAL A 13 -5.27 -8.76 4.02
N PRO A 14 -6.06 -9.20 3.02
CA PRO A 14 -7.09 -10.20 3.24
C PRO A 14 -6.48 -11.61 3.47
N PRO A 15 -7.10 -12.48 4.29
CA PRO A 15 -6.55 -13.81 4.62
C PRO A 15 -6.35 -14.75 3.43
N ASN A 16 -7.08 -14.53 2.33
CA ASN A 16 -6.94 -15.30 1.10
C ASN A 16 -5.60 -15.07 0.37
N MET A 17 -4.80 -14.09 0.80
CA MET A 17 -3.49 -13.76 0.22
C MET A 17 -2.32 -14.25 1.10
N PHE A 18 -2.60 -15.02 2.16
CA PHE A 18 -1.58 -15.52 3.10
C PHE A 18 -0.73 -16.66 2.50
N ASP A 19 -1.13 -17.19 1.35
CA ASP A 19 -0.37 -18.14 0.55
C ASP A 19 0.74 -17.46 -0.29
N ARG A 20 0.70 -16.13 -0.42
CA ARG A 20 1.70 -15.34 -1.18
C ARG A 20 2.78 -14.75 -0.28
N PRO A 21 3.96 -14.41 -0.84
CA PRO A 21 4.96 -13.65 -0.12
C PRO A 21 4.38 -12.32 0.39
N GLU A 22 4.70 -11.98 1.64
CA GLU A 22 4.22 -10.77 2.32
C GLU A 22 4.40 -9.50 1.46
N LYS A 23 5.58 -9.34 0.86
CA LYS A 23 5.88 -8.20 -0.03
C LYS A 23 4.95 -8.11 -1.23
N GLU A 24 4.61 -9.25 -1.83
CA GLU A 24 3.74 -9.31 -3.00
C GLU A 24 2.30 -8.98 -2.61
N ALA A 25 1.80 -9.64 -1.54
CA ALA A 25 0.47 -9.39 -1.01
C ALA A 25 0.28 -7.92 -0.60
N VAL A 26 1.26 -7.33 0.10
CA VAL A 26 1.20 -5.91 0.49
C VAL A 26 1.28 -5.00 -0.73
N LEU A 27 2.18 -5.26 -1.68
CA LEU A 27 2.31 -4.41 -2.88
C LEU A 27 1.03 -4.39 -3.71
N GLU A 28 0.36 -5.54 -3.88
CA GLU A 28 -0.91 -5.64 -4.60
C GLU A 28 -2.00 -4.83 -3.90
N ASN A 29 -2.16 -4.99 -2.59
CA ASN A 29 -3.16 -4.24 -1.82
C ASN A 29 -2.85 -2.73 -1.78
N VAL A 30 -1.59 -2.33 -1.67
CA VAL A 30 -1.19 -0.91 -1.74
C VAL A 30 -1.55 -0.33 -3.10
N LYS A 31 -1.21 -1.01 -4.19
CA LYS A 31 -1.54 -0.53 -5.55
C LYS A 31 -3.04 -0.34 -5.71
N SER A 32 -3.85 -1.32 -5.33
CA SER A 32 -5.31 -1.21 -5.40
C SER A 32 -5.87 -0.12 -4.49
N THR A 33 -5.28 0.11 -3.31
CA THR A 33 -5.73 1.17 -2.37
C THR A 33 -5.45 2.57 -2.92
N TYR A 34 -4.29 2.75 -3.56
CA TYR A 34 -3.83 4.04 -4.06
C TYR A 34 -4.21 4.28 -5.53
N GLU A 35 -4.76 3.29 -6.21
CA GLU A 35 -5.27 3.43 -7.57
C GLU A 35 -6.41 4.46 -7.59
N SER A 36 -6.28 5.49 -8.42
CA SER A 36 -7.22 6.62 -8.50
C SER A 36 -7.46 7.36 -7.17
N PHE A 37 -6.52 7.25 -6.21
CA PHE A 37 -6.65 7.90 -4.91
C PHE A 37 -6.40 9.40 -5.01
N VAL A 38 -7.34 10.19 -4.46
CA VAL A 38 -7.26 11.65 -4.41
C VAL A 38 -7.38 12.10 -2.97
N SER A 39 -6.33 12.73 -2.46
CA SER A 39 -6.31 13.31 -1.11
C SER A 39 -5.95 14.79 -1.19
N LYS A 40 -6.46 15.59 -0.25
CA LYS A 40 -6.09 17.00 -0.11
C LYS A 40 -4.61 17.18 0.23
N GLU A 41 -4.01 16.18 0.89
CA GLU A 41 -2.62 16.23 1.34
C GLU A 41 -1.64 15.69 0.28
N LEU A 42 -2.01 14.57 -0.36
CA LEU A 42 -1.15 13.88 -1.35
C LEU A 42 -1.41 14.33 -2.79
N GLY A 43 -2.57 14.93 -3.07
CA GLY A 43 -3.03 15.23 -4.42
C GLY A 43 -3.56 13.99 -5.14
N PHE A 44 -3.35 13.94 -6.46
CA PHE A 44 -3.74 12.81 -7.31
C PHE A 44 -2.58 11.81 -7.40
N VAL A 45 -2.83 10.57 -6.97
CA VAL A 45 -1.81 9.52 -6.99
C VAL A 45 -1.79 8.86 -8.37
N VAL A 46 -0.65 8.98 -9.06
CA VAL A 46 -0.46 8.43 -10.40
C VAL A 46 0.00 6.97 -10.35
N ASN A 47 0.93 6.63 -9.43
CA ASN A 47 1.49 5.29 -9.33
C ASN A 47 2.19 5.08 -7.97
N VAL A 48 2.33 3.82 -7.58
CA VAL A 48 3.11 3.34 -6.43
C VAL A 48 4.40 2.70 -6.95
N ILE A 49 5.55 3.29 -6.61
CA ILE A 49 6.85 2.87 -7.14
C ILE A 49 7.38 1.62 -6.42
N SER A 50 7.31 1.62 -5.09
CA SER A 50 7.89 0.55 -4.27
C SER A 50 7.36 0.62 -2.84
N VAL A 51 7.35 -0.53 -2.16
CA VAL A 51 7.19 -0.64 -0.70
C VAL A 51 8.57 -0.91 -0.12
N GLU A 52 9.03 -0.04 0.77
CA GLU A 52 10.38 -0.10 1.36
C GLU A 52 10.39 -0.95 2.63
N ASP A 53 9.66 -0.53 3.66
CA ASP A 53 9.62 -1.18 4.97
C ASP A 53 8.23 -1.77 5.25
N ILE A 54 8.21 -3.08 5.51
CA ILE A 54 7.02 -3.78 6.01
C ILE A 54 7.31 -4.19 7.45
N LYS A 55 6.42 -3.81 8.35
CA LYS A 55 6.50 -4.15 9.78
C LYS A 55 5.53 -5.27 10.09
N GLU A 56 5.76 -5.91 11.22
CA GLU A 56 4.91 -6.98 11.73
C GLU A 56 3.44 -6.52 11.81
N GLY A 57 2.56 -7.26 11.13
CA GLY A 57 1.14 -7.00 11.08
C GLY A 57 0.42 -7.53 12.32
N VAL A 58 -0.79 -7.01 12.57
CA VAL A 58 -1.66 -7.48 13.65
C VAL A 58 -2.92 -8.08 13.03
N ILE A 59 -3.29 -9.27 13.50
CA ILE A 59 -4.58 -9.89 13.15
C ILE A 59 -5.65 -9.24 14.01
N ILE A 60 -6.62 -8.58 13.36
CA ILE A 60 -7.80 -8.03 14.03
C ILE A 60 -8.87 -9.14 14.05
N PRO A 61 -9.25 -9.68 15.25
CA PRO A 61 -10.25 -10.74 15.40
C PRO A 61 -11.67 -10.30 15.04
#